data_AF-A0A7Z2VYZ1-F1
#
_entry.id   AF-A0A7Z2VYZ1-F1
#
_cell.length_a   1.000
_cell.length_b   1.000
_cell.length_c   1.000
_cell.angle_alpha   90.00
_cell.angle_beta   90.00
_cell.angle_gamma   90.00
#
_symmetry.space_group_name_H-M   'P 1'
#
loop_
_entity.id
_entity.type
_entity.pdbx_description
1 polymer ?
#
loop_
_entity_poly.entity_id
_entity_poly.type
_entity_poly.pdbx_seq_one_letter_code
_entity_poly.pdbx_strand_id
1 'polypeptide(L)'
;MPEREHGRTRRRVGILLRAIGHAANILILLAALVYAFGAILWMHAPVVAALLNIATMAALPLGLAWLCRRIGILLQQPPSTVASSPARRRLLIGGGLAVAAACVTLVHTGVTVYRCNVDRSRNAAAHDIETRRNGYERVCPGDLGRFEMSFRPIESVTRKLAFQPIDLTHTPFARFEPLGGRVETVGDVASIVYRGFRLPDGHVLTLQEHDMSADGVSSWRDPKDEPERVNGLAARLFVMEAPSGAAVSHLSWVQGRRDIQLWIDANVVREPLRERLFALAASLPAAVPACPNERPPKPWRFDANGRRIEEPMPAMMSQADFDALSAPRPCK
;
A
#
# COMPACT_ATOMS: atom_id res chain seq x y z
N MET A 1 64.17 -6.88 -12.28
CA MET A 1 63.11 -7.92 -12.41
C MET A 1 61.75 -7.63 -11.72
N PRO A 2 61.48 -6.56 -10.96
CA PRO A 2 60.20 -6.42 -10.24
C PRO A 2 58.97 -6.10 -11.11
N GLU A 3 59.15 -5.51 -12.31
CA GLU A 3 58.01 -5.14 -13.17
C GLU A 3 57.23 -6.33 -13.75
N ARG A 4 57.90 -7.45 -14.03
CA ARG A 4 57.23 -8.64 -14.59
C ARG A 4 56.32 -9.35 -13.58
N GLU A 5 56.61 -9.21 -12.30
CA GLU A 5 55.85 -9.86 -11.23
C GLU A 5 54.56 -9.09 -10.95
N HIS A 6 54.62 -7.76 -10.95
CA HIS A 6 53.48 -6.88 -10.73
C HIS A 6 52.39 -7.03 -11.83
N GLY A 7 52.80 -7.17 -13.10
CA GLY A 7 51.87 -7.41 -14.21
C GLY A 7 51.15 -8.76 -14.11
N ARG A 8 51.81 -9.78 -13.58
CA ARG A 8 51.25 -11.14 -13.44
C ARG A 8 50.18 -11.18 -12.35
N THR A 9 50.41 -10.51 -11.22
CA THR A 9 49.47 -10.40 -10.11
C THR A 9 48.23 -9.60 -10.52
N ARG A 10 48.39 -8.46 -11.20
CA ARG A 10 47.28 -7.63 -11.70
C ARG A 10 46.35 -8.40 -12.63
N ARG A 11 46.91 -9.19 -13.55
CA ARG A 11 46.13 -10.01 -14.49
C ARG A 11 45.34 -11.11 -13.78
N ARG A 12 45.92 -11.77 -12.78
CA ARG A 12 45.24 -12.79 -11.95
C ARG A 12 44.07 -12.19 -11.17
N VAL A 13 44.27 -11.04 -10.53
CA VAL A 13 43.20 -10.31 -9.82
C VAL A 13 42.08 -9.91 -10.78
N GLY A 14 42.42 -9.44 -11.99
CA GLY A 14 41.44 -9.10 -13.02
C GLY A 14 40.61 -10.29 -13.49
N ILE A 15 41.20 -11.48 -13.65
CA ILE A 15 40.48 -12.72 -14.01
C ILE A 15 39.52 -13.12 -12.88
N LEU A 16 39.99 -13.08 -11.63
CA LEU A 16 39.20 -13.44 -10.46
C LEU A 16 37.97 -12.53 -10.31
N LEU A 17 38.14 -11.20 -10.38
CA LEU A 17 37.04 -10.24 -10.28
C LEU A 17 36.01 -10.41 -11.39
N ARG A 18 36.45 -10.74 -12.61
CA ARG A 18 35.56 -11.03 -13.73
C ARG A 18 34.74 -12.30 -13.49
N ALA A 19 35.38 -13.37 -13.00
CA ALA A 19 34.73 -14.63 -12.68
C ALA A 19 33.69 -14.46 -11.57
N ILE A 20 34.05 -13.74 -10.49
CA ILE A 20 33.14 -13.41 -9.38
C ILE A 20 31.92 -12.62 -9.88
N GLY A 21 32.13 -11.61 -10.72
CA GLY A 21 31.01 -10.85 -11.30
C GLY A 21 30.07 -11.71 -12.14
N HIS A 22 30.59 -12.67 -12.90
CA HIS A 22 29.75 -13.62 -13.65
C HIS A 22 28.99 -14.58 -12.74
N ALA A 23 29.66 -15.17 -11.75
CA ALA A 23 29.03 -16.07 -10.80
C ALA A 23 27.91 -15.37 -10.01
N ALA A 24 28.16 -14.14 -9.54
CA ALA A 24 27.16 -13.33 -8.86
C ALA A 24 25.93 -13.07 -9.74
N ASN A 25 26.11 -12.65 -11.00
CA ASN A 25 24.98 -12.46 -11.92
C ASN A 25 24.13 -13.72 -12.10
N ILE A 26 24.76 -14.89 -12.25
CA ILE A 26 24.05 -16.17 -12.39
C ILE A 26 23.25 -16.48 -11.13
N LEU A 27 23.85 -16.33 -9.95
CA LEU A 27 23.18 -16.59 -8.67
C LEU A 27 22.00 -15.65 -8.43
N ILE A 28 22.14 -14.36 -8.77
CA ILE A 28 21.06 -13.37 -8.63
C ILE A 28 19.88 -13.71 -9.55
N LEU A 29 20.17 -14.07 -10.81
CA LEU A 29 19.13 -14.48 -11.77
C LEU A 29 18.40 -15.76 -11.33
N LEU A 30 19.13 -16.74 -10.78
CA LEU A 30 18.54 -17.96 -10.23
C LEU A 30 17.64 -17.64 -9.03
N ALA A 31 18.11 -16.81 -8.08
CA ALA A 31 17.31 -16.39 -6.94
C ALA A 31 16.05 -15.61 -7.37
N ALA A 32 16.18 -14.72 -8.34
CA ALA A 32 15.07 -13.99 -8.93
C ALA A 32 14.02 -14.92 -9.57
N LEU A 33 14.46 -15.95 -10.29
CA LEU A 33 13.56 -16.96 -10.89
C LEU A 33 12.82 -17.77 -9.83
N VAL A 34 13.53 -18.25 -8.80
CA VAL A 34 12.92 -18.98 -7.68
C VAL A 34 11.89 -18.11 -6.96
N TYR A 35 12.22 -16.84 -6.70
CA TYR A 35 11.30 -15.90 -6.08
C TYR A 35 10.08 -15.60 -6.98
N ALA A 36 10.27 -15.38 -8.28
CA ALA A 36 9.18 -15.16 -9.23
C ALA A 36 8.21 -16.34 -9.24
N PHE A 37 8.75 -17.56 -9.28
CA PHE A 37 7.98 -18.79 -9.23
C PHE A 37 7.15 -18.87 -7.95
N GLY A 38 7.77 -18.66 -6.78
CA GLY A 38 7.05 -18.66 -5.50
C GLY A 38 5.99 -17.55 -5.39
N ALA A 39 6.34 -16.33 -5.79
CA ALA A 39 5.41 -15.19 -5.69
C ALA A 39 4.20 -15.31 -6.63
N ILE A 40 4.42 -15.72 -7.88
CA ILE A 40 3.35 -15.76 -8.89
C ILE A 40 2.51 -17.03 -8.74
N LEU A 41 3.14 -18.21 -8.61
CA LEU A 41 2.41 -19.48 -8.62
C LEU A 41 1.84 -19.85 -7.26
N TRP A 42 2.55 -19.55 -6.18
CA TRP A 42 2.12 -19.94 -4.84
C TRP A 42 1.29 -18.86 -4.14
N MET A 43 1.71 -17.60 -4.27
CA MET A 43 1.05 -16.47 -3.60
C MET A 43 0.05 -15.74 -4.49
N HIS A 44 -0.11 -16.16 -5.75
CA HIS A 44 -0.96 -15.50 -6.75
C HIS A 44 -0.71 -13.98 -6.85
N ALA A 45 0.53 -13.54 -6.59
CA ALA A 45 0.87 -12.13 -6.62
C ALA A 45 0.74 -11.58 -8.06
N PRO A 46 0.28 -10.33 -8.24
CA PRO A 46 0.23 -9.71 -9.56
C PRO A 46 1.61 -9.73 -10.21
N VAL A 47 1.70 -10.25 -11.44
CA VAL A 47 2.98 -10.45 -12.15
C VAL A 47 3.79 -9.15 -12.21
N VAL A 48 3.14 -8.02 -12.49
CA VAL A 48 3.80 -6.70 -12.56
C VAL A 48 4.42 -6.31 -11.22
N ALA A 49 3.73 -6.53 -10.10
CA ALA A 49 4.22 -6.22 -8.76
C ALA A 49 5.38 -7.15 -8.36
N ALA A 50 5.27 -8.45 -8.66
CA ALA A 50 6.34 -9.41 -8.43
C ALA A 50 7.61 -9.06 -9.22
N LEU A 51 7.47 -8.67 -10.50
CA LEU A 51 8.58 -8.26 -11.36
C LEU A 51 9.23 -6.95 -10.86
N LEU A 52 8.45 -5.97 -10.40
CA LEU A 52 8.97 -4.73 -9.80
C LEU A 52 9.77 -5.01 -8.52
N ASN A 53 9.28 -5.90 -7.66
CA ASN A 53 10.00 -6.34 -6.45
C ASN A 53 11.28 -7.09 -6.80
N ILE A 54 11.25 -7.98 -7.78
CA ILE A 54 12.46 -8.68 -8.25
C ILE A 54 13.47 -7.69 -8.81
N ALA A 55 13.03 -6.74 -9.66
CA ALA A 55 13.90 -5.75 -10.26
C ALA A 55 14.57 -4.87 -9.20
N THR A 56 13.81 -4.42 -8.20
CA THR A 56 14.35 -3.61 -7.09
C THR A 56 15.33 -4.40 -6.23
N MET A 57 15.03 -5.66 -5.88
CA MET A 57 15.93 -6.51 -5.11
C MET A 57 17.19 -6.90 -5.90
N ALA A 58 17.09 -7.11 -7.21
CA ALA A 58 18.19 -7.54 -8.07
C ALA A 58 19.07 -6.37 -8.54
N ALA A 59 18.57 -5.13 -8.57
CA ALA A 59 19.29 -3.98 -9.12
C ALA A 59 20.66 -3.74 -8.45
N LEU A 60 20.69 -3.76 -7.12
CA LEU A 60 21.90 -3.54 -6.32
C LEU A 60 22.96 -4.64 -6.52
N PRO A 61 22.63 -5.94 -6.36
CA PRO A 61 23.61 -7.00 -6.56
C PRO A 61 24.03 -7.15 -8.03
N LEU A 62 23.15 -6.89 -9.01
CA LEU A 62 23.52 -6.85 -10.43
C LEU A 62 24.46 -5.67 -10.73
N GLY A 63 24.23 -4.50 -10.12
CA GLY A 63 25.11 -3.34 -10.23
C GLY A 63 26.51 -3.61 -9.69
N LEU A 64 26.62 -4.25 -8.53
CA LEU A 64 27.90 -4.68 -7.95
C LEU A 64 28.61 -5.73 -8.81
N ALA A 65 27.88 -6.73 -9.29
CA ALA A 65 28.42 -7.76 -10.17
C ALA A 65 28.93 -7.17 -11.50
N TRP A 66 28.21 -6.19 -12.07
CA TRP A 66 28.63 -5.42 -13.24
C TRP A 66 29.92 -4.63 -12.96
N LEU A 67 30.00 -3.96 -11.81
CA LEU A 67 31.19 -3.20 -11.41
C LEU A 67 32.41 -4.11 -11.26
N CYS A 68 32.29 -5.25 -10.56
CA CYS A 68 33.34 -6.25 -10.43
C CYS A 68 33.82 -6.75 -11.80
N ARG A 69 32.88 -7.06 -12.71
CA ARG A 69 33.18 -7.46 -14.08
C ARG A 69 33.93 -6.36 -14.83
N ARG A 70 33.52 -5.11 -14.68
CA ARG A 70 34.12 -3.98 -15.39
C ARG A 70 35.53 -3.66 -14.88
N ILE A 71 35.74 -3.66 -13.57
CA ILE A 71 37.08 -3.54 -12.96
C ILE A 71 37.98 -4.69 -13.42
N GLY A 72 37.45 -5.92 -13.45
CA GLY A 72 38.18 -7.09 -13.95
C GLY A 72 38.67 -6.92 -15.40
N ILE A 73 37.82 -6.39 -16.30
CA ILE A 73 38.19 -6.08 -17.69
C ILE A 73 39.28 -4.98 -17.74
N LEU A 74 39.13 -3.92 -16.94
CA LEU A 74 40.10 -2.81 -16.90
C LEU A 74 41.47 -3.25 -16.36
N LEU A 75 41.52 -4.21 -15.44
CA LEU A 75 42.77 -4.75 -14.91
C LEU A 75 43.48 -5.69 -15.89
N GLN A 76 42.75 -6.25 -16.87
CA GLN A 76 43.29 -7.14 -17.90
C GLN A 76 43.82 -6.39 -19.13
N GLN A 77 43.37 -5.15 -19.37
CA GLN A 77 43.88 -4.34 -20.46
C GLN A 77 45.30 -3.83 -20.13
N PRO A 78 46.24 -3.85 -21.10
CA PRO A 78 47.51 -3.15 -20.92
C PRO A 78 47.23 -1.66 -20.64
N PRO A 79 48.06 -0.98 -19.83
CA PRO A 79 47.88 0.44 -19.56
C PRO A 79 47.81 1.18 -20.90
N SER A 80 46.62 1.67 -21.24
CA SER A 80 46.38 2.43 -22.45
C SER A 80 47.07 3.77 -22.26
N THR A 81 47.96 4.15 -23.18
CA THR A 81 48.62 5.47 -23.20
C THR A 81 47.65 6.62 -23.51
N VAL A 82 46.39 6.31 -23.82
CA VAL A 82 45.35 7.31 -24.06
C VAL A 82 44.85 7.85 -22.73
N ALA A 83 45.27 9.08 -22.41
CA ALA A 83 44.82 9.82 -21.24
C ALA A 83 43.29 9.84 -21.17
N SER A 84 42.71 9.18 -20.17
CA SER A 84 41.27 9.25 -19.92
C SER A 84 40.90 10.72 -19.64
N SER A 85 39.97 11.28 -20.41
CA SER A 85 39.56 12.67 -20.17
C SER A 85 39.04 12.82 -18.74
N PRO A 86 39.40 13.90 -18.02
CA PRO A 86 38.97 14.13 -16.65
C PRO A 86 37.43 14.15 -16.52
N ALA A 87 36.72 14.55 -17.58
CA ALA A 87 35.26 14.51 -17.66
C ALA A 87 34.70 13.08 -17.56
N ARG A 88 35.27 12.12 -18.29
CA ARG A 88 34.85 10.71 -18.24
C ARG A 88 35.10 10.09 -16.87
N ARG A 89 36.21 10.46 -16.22
CA ARG A 89 36.56 9.99 -14.88
C ARG A 89 35.57 10.53 -13.84
N ARG A 90 35.21 11.82 -13.91
CA ARG A 90 34.22 12.44 -13.02
C ARG A 90 32.82 11.84 -13.19
N LEU A 91 32.38 11.60 -14.44
CA LEU A 91 31.09 10.96 -14.73
C LEU A 91 30.98 9.55 -14.14
N LEU A 92 32.03 8.73 -14.26
CA LEU A 92 32.04 7.38 -13.71
C LEU A 92 32.03 7.38 -12.18
N ILE A 93 32.78 8.29 -11.55
CA ILE A 93 32.79 8.44 -10.08
C ILE A 93 31.43 8.93 -9.59
N GLY A 94 30.87 9.97 -10.21
CA GLY A 94 29.55 10.52 -9.85
C GLY A 94 28.44 9.49 -10.02
N GLY A 95 28.42 8.77 -11.15
CA GLY A 95 27.45 7.70 -11.38
C GLY A 95 27.59 6.54 -10.38
N GLY A 96 28.83 6.14 -10.05
CA GLY A 96 29.08 5.11 -9.04
C GLY A 96 28.60 5.51 -7.64
N LEU A 97 28.85 6.76 -7.23
CA LEU A 97 28.38 7.30 -5.95
C LEU A 97 26.85 7.38 -5.89
N ALA A 98 26.20 7.84 -6.95
CA ALA A 98 24.74 7.92 -7.01
C ALA A 98 24.08 6.53 -6.89
N VAL A 99 24.61 5.52 -7.60
CA VAL A 99 24.12 4.14 -7.50
C VAL A 99 24.36 3.59 -6.10
N ALA A 100 25.55 3.80 -5.52
CA ALA A 100 25.87 3.35 -4.16
C ALA A 100 24.98 4.00 -3.09
N ALA A 101 24.62 5.28 -3.26
CA ALA A 101 23.68 5.96 -2.39
C ALA A 101 22.25 5.41 -2.53
N ALA A 102 21.78 5.16 -3.76
CA ALA A 102 20.44 4.62 -4.03
C ALA A 102 20.23 3.22 -3.44
N CYS A 103 21.00 2.22 -3.90
CA CYS A 103 21.97 1.61 -3.01
C CYS A 103 21.60 1.29 -1.55
N VAL A 104 22.39 1.95 -0.69
CA VAL A 104 22.25 2.02 0.76
C VAL A 104 20.85 2.47 1.19
N THR A 105 20.25 3.43 0.47
CA THR A 105 18.92 3.95 0.83
C THR A 105 17.84 2.87 0.70
N LEU A 106 17.86 2.08 -0.37
CA LEU A 106 16.92 0.96 -0.58
C LEU A 106 17.09 -0.10 0.52
N VAL A 107 18.34 -0.50 0.80
CA VAL A 107 18.63 -1.49 1.86
C VAL A 107 18.20 -0.97 3.23
N HIS A 108 18.53 0.27 3.56
CA HIS A 108 18.16 0.89 4.82
C HIS A 108 16.64 0.95 4.99
N THR A 109 15.92 1.37 3.95
CA THR A 109 14.45 1.44 3.97
C THR A 109 13.84 0.05 4.14
N GLY A 110 14.30 -0.95 3.38
CA GLY A 110 13.85 -2.34 3.50
C GLY A 110 14.11 -2.95 4.88
N VAL A 111 15.31 -2.74 5.44
CA VAL A 111 15.67 -3.22 6.79
C VAL A 111 14.81 -2.55 7.86
N THR A 112 14.50 -1.25 7.72
CA THR A 112 13.68 -0.52 8.69
C THR A 112 12.23 -1.04 8.70
N VAL A 113 11.64 -1.25 7.51
CA VAL A 113 10.29 -1.83 7.41
C VAL A 113 10.26 -3.26 7.95
N TYR A 114 11.26 -4.09 7.60
CA TYR A 114 11.35 -5.46 8.07
C TYR A 114 11.46 -5.53 9.61
N ARG A 115 12.35 -4.74 10.21
CA ARG A 115 12.51 -4.70 11.68
C ARG A 115 11.22 -4.26 12.36
N CYS A 116 10.58 -3.21 11.85
CA CYS A 116 9.31 -2.73 12.40
C CYS A 116 8.23 -3.84 12.39
N ASN A 117 8.11 -4.59 11.29
CA ASN A 117 7.15 -5.70 11.20
C ASN A 117 7.49 -6.85 12.16
N VAL A 118 8.77 -7.22 12.29
CA VAL A 118 9.21 -8.28 13.21
C VAL A 118 8.98 -7.87 14.66
N ASP A 119 9.31 -6.63 15.02
CA ASP A 119 9.14 -6.12 16.38
C ASP A 119 7.67 -6.04 16.77
N ARG A 120 6.80 -5.59 15.85
CA ARG A 120 5.34 -5.61 16.05
C ARG A 120 4.83 -7.03 16.28
N SER A 121 5.24 -7.98 15.44
CA SER A 121 4.78 -9.37 15.56
C SER A 121 5.25 -10.03 16.86
N ARG A 122 6.45 -9.74 17.33
CA ARG A 122 6.99 -10.29 18.58
C ARG A 122 6.34 -9.69 19.82
N ASN A 123 5.89 -8.44 19.74
CA ASN A 123 5.39 -7.67 20.87
C ASN A 123 3.89 -7.38 20.79
N ALA A 124 3.10 -8.19 20.08
CA ALA A 124 1.67 -7.94 19.84
C ALA A 124 0.87 -7.64 21.13
N ALA A 125 1.10 -8.39 22.21
CA ALA A 125 0.40 -8.15 23.48
C ALA A 125 0.78 -6.81 24.13
N ALA A 126 2.07 -6.41 24.07
CA ALA A 126 2.51 -5.11 24.56
C ALA A 126 1.97 -3.97 23.68
N HIS A 127 1.88 -4.22 22.38
CA HIS A 127 1.33 -3.31 21.38
C HIS A 127 -0.16 -3.02 21.61
N ASP A 128 -0.96 -4.03 21.96
CA ASP A 128 -2.37 -3.86 22.32
C ASP A 128 -2.53 -3.01 23.60
N ILE A 129 -1.69 -3.25 24.61
CA ILE A 129 -1.68 -2.45 25.85
C ILE A 129 -1.31 -1.00 25.55
N GLU A 130 -0.27 -0.79 24.74
CA GLU A 130 0.17 0.55 24.35
C GLU A 130 -0.90 1.28 23.54
N THR A 131 -1.58 0.59 22.61
CA THR A 131 -2.66 1.14 21.80
C THR A 131 -3.83 1.60 22.69
N ARG A 132 -4.25 0.78 23.65
CA ARG A 132 -5.30 1.16 24.61
C ARG A 132 -4.89 2.35 25.48
N ARG A 133 -3.62 2.41 25.89
CA ARG A 133 -3.09 3.49 26.72
C ARG A 133 -2.99 4.81 25.96
N ASN A 134 -2.50 4.76 24.73
CA ASN A 134 -2.20 5.94 23.93
C ASN A 134 -3.42 6.44 23.13
N GLY A 135 -4.41 5.58 22.88
CA GLY A 135 -5.56 5.89 22.04
C GLY A 135 -5.27 5.83 20.53
N TYR A 136 -4.07 5.43 20.13
CA TYR A 136 -3.67 5.21 18.74
C TYR A 136 -2.69 4.04 18.63
N GLU A 137 -2.70 3.39 17.47
CA GLU A 137 -1.81 2.28 17.15
C GLU A 137 -0.51 2.79 16.52
N ARG A 138 0.63 2.30 17.01
CA ARG A 138 1.91 2.53 16.33
C ARG A 138 2.07 1.62 15.13
N VAL A 139 2.38 2.20 13.97
CA VAL A 139 2.44 1.44 12.72
C VAL A 139 3.77 1.62 12.01
N CYS A 140 4.07 0.71 11.08
CA CYS A 140 5.22 0.88 10.22
C CYS A 140 4.90 1.92 9.15
N PRO A 141 5.87 2.72 8.69
CA PRO A 141 5.60 3.77 7.68
C PRO A 141 4.87 3.25 6.43
N GLY A 142 5.18 2.02 5.99
CA GLY A 142 4.52 1.40 4.84
C GLY A 142 3.03 1.11 5.04
N ASP A 143 2.55 0.97 6.28
CA ASP A 143 1.13 0.71 6.58
C ASP A 143 0.26 1.93 6.30
N LEU A 144 0.83 3.13 6.42
CA LEU A 144 0.14 4.38 6.09
C LEU A 144 -0.01 4.59 4.59
N GLY A 145 0.85 3.98 3.77
CA GLY A 145 0.85 4.13 2.32
C GLY A 145 -0.45 3.72 1.64
N ARG A 146 -1.29 2.87 2.27
CA ARG A 146 -2.62 2.52 1.74
C ARG A 146 -3.62 3.69 1.75
N PHE A 147 -3.36 4.72 2.55
CA PHE A 147 -4.18 5.93 2.64
C PHE A 147 -3.67 7.05 1.75
N GLU A 148 -2.46 6.92 1.20
CA GLU A 148 -1.93 7.84 0.21
C GLU A 148 -2.59 7.55 -1.15
N MET A 149 -3.40 8.50 -1.61
CA MET A 149 -4.17 8.35 -2.85
C MET A 149 -3.77 9.38 -3.89
N SER A 150 -3.60 8.90 -5.12
CA SER A 150 -3.54 9.75 -6.30
C SER A 150 -4.95 9.94 -6.85
N PHE A 151 -5.34 11.19 -7.04
CA PHE A 151 -6.68 11.57 -7.49
C PHE A 151 -6.68 12.03 -8.95
N ARG A 152 -7.82 11.85 -9.62
CA ARG A 152 -8.12 12.34 -10.98
C ARG A 152 -9.33 13.29 -10.92
N PRO A 153 -9.58 14.12 -11.95
CA PRO A 153 -10.77 14.98 -11.98
C PRO A 153 -12.06 14.18 -11.71
N ILE A 154 -12.88 14.66 -10.77
CA ILE A 154 -14.01 13.89 -10.21
C ILE A 154 -15.06 13.48 -11.25
N GLU A 155 -15.29 14.31 -12.27
CA GLU A 155 -16.20 14.02 -13.38
C GLU A 155 -15.76 12.82 -14.24
N SER A 156 -14.45 12.58 -14.33
CA SER A 156 -13.92 11.41 -15.08
C SER A 156 -14.13 10.09 -14.35
N VAL A 157 -14.29 10.17 -13.02
CA VAL A 157 -14.35 9.05 -12.08
C VAL A 157 -15.80 8.64 -11.85
N THR A 158 -16.68 9.62 -11.61
CA THR A 158 -18.08 9.38 -11.25
C THR A 158 -18.95 8.83 -12.38
N ARG A 159 -18.63 9.14 -13.65
CA ARG A 159 -19.39 8.66 -14.83
C ARG A 159 -19.48 7.14 -14.98
N LYS A 160 -18.60 6.39 -14.33
CA LYS A 160 -18.52 4.93 -14.44
C LYS A 160 -19.05 4.20 -13.22
N LEU A 161 -19.51 4.91 -12.20
CA LEU A 161 -19.97 4.30 -10.95
C LEU A 161 -21.31 3.60 -11.15
N ALA A 162 -21.47 2.47 -10.48
CA ALA A 162 -22.72 1.71 -10.44
C ALA A 162 -23.75 2.30 -9.45
N PHE A 163 -23.43 3.43 -8.81
CA PHE A 163 -24.26 4.09 -7.81
C PHE A 163 -24.05 5.61 -7.85
N GLN A 164 -25.01 6.35 -7.28
CA GLN A 164 -24.88 7.79 -7.10
C GLN A 164 -24.09 8.10 -5.82
N PRO A 165 -22.96 8.82 -5.90
CA PRO A 165 -22.25 9.30 -4.71
C PRO A 165 -23.11 10.26 -3.88
N ILE A 166 -22.86 10.33 -2.58
CA ILE A 166 -23.50 11.28 -1.67
C ILE A 166 -23.25 12.70 -2.19
N ASP A 167 -24.34 13.46 -2.36
CA ASP A 167 -24.26 14.88 -2.72
C ASP A 167 -23.66 15.69 -1.56
N LEU A 168 -22.58 16.42 -1.86
CA LEU A 168 -21.85 17.23 -0.89
C LEU A 168 -22.14 18.73 -1.00
N THR A 169 -22.97 19.14 -1.96
CA THR A 169 -23.21 20.55 -2.31
C THR A 169 -23.66 21.39 -1.12
N HIS A 170 -24.45 20.79 -0.20
CA HIS A 170 -24.98 21.46 0.99
C HIS A 170 -24.28 21.05 2.29
N THR A 171 -23.04 20.59 2.19
CA THR A 171 -22.23 20.14 3.33
C THR A 171 -20.98 21.01 3.50
N PRO A 172 -20.29 20.97 4.65
CA PRO A 172 -19.01 21.64 4.81
C PRO A 172 -17.94 21.24 3.76
N PHE A 173 -18.03 20.04 3.17
CA PHE A 173 -17.10 19.57 2.15
C PHE A 173 -17.06 20.47 0.91
N ALA A 174 -18.18 21.13 0.57
CA ALA A 174 -18.26 22.05 -0.57
C ALA A 174 -17.33 23.28 -0.43
N ARG A 175 -16.79 23.53 0.77
CA ARG A 175 -15.87 24.64 1.06
C ARG A 175 -14.40 24.26 0.95
N PHE A 176 -14.09 22.97 0.80
CA PHE A 176 -12.71 22.49 0.75
C PHE A 176 -12.20 22.47 -0.69
N GLU A 177 -10.89 22.60 -0.87
CA GLU A 177 -10.28 22.48 -2.19
C GLU A 177 -10.39 21.01 -2.65
N PRO A 178 -11.06 20.71 -3.77
CA PRO A 178 -11.20 19.34 -4.23
C PRO A 178 -9.89 18.85 -4.86
N LEU A 179 -9.38 17.72 -4.37
CA LEU A 179 -8.22 17.04 -4.95
C LEU A 179 -8.62 16.10 -6.11
N GLY A 180 -9.91 15.76 -6.20
CA GLY A 180 -10.46 14.88 -7.23
C GLY A 180 -11.00 13.57 -6.65
N GLY A 181 -11.01 12.51 -7.45
CA GLY A 181 -11.46 11.18 -7.02
C GLY A 181 -10.71 10.01 -7.63
N ARG A 182 -11.01 8.82 -7.10
CA ARG A 182 -10.53 7.51 -7.57
C ARG A 182 -11.69 6.52 -7.46
N VAL A 183 -11.81 5.62 -8.44
CA VAL A 183 -12.78 4.52 -8.40
C VAL A 183 -12.02 3.23 -8.18
N GLU A 184 -12.62 2.32 -7.41
CA GLU A 184 -12.23 0.92 -7.38
C GLU A 184 -13.40 0.03 -7.78
N THR A 185 -13.06 -1.13 -8.33
CA THR A 185 -14.01 -2.13 -8.81
C THR A 185 -13.95 -3.35 -7.92
N VAL A 186 -15.12 -3.85 -7.52
CA VAL A 186 -15.27 -5.16 -6.87
C VAL A 186 -15.77 -6.13 -7.93
N GLY A 187 -14.92 -7.09 -8.32
CA GLY A 187 -15.11 -7.81 -9.58
C GLY A 187 -15.09 -6.81 -10.74
N ASP A 188 -16.16 -6.82 -11.55
CA ASP A 188 -16.34 -5.91 -12.69
C ASP A 188 -17.21 -4.69 -12.38
N VAL A 189 -17.66 -4.52 -11.12
CA VAL A 189 -18.58 -3.45 -10.72
C VAL A 189 -17.81 -2.30 -10.07
N ALA A 190 -17.90 -1.10 -10.63
CA ALA A 190 -17.37 0.13 -10.05
C ALA A 190 -18.25 0.60 -8.88
N SER A 191 -18.07 -0.03 -7.73
CA SER A 191 -18.89 0.14 -6.52
C SER A 191 -18.19 0.93 -5.40
N ILE A 192 -16.95 1.36 -5.59
CA ILE A 192 -16.20 2.14 -4.60
C ILE A 192 -15.71 3.45 -5.22
N VAL A 193 -15.93 4.57 -4.53
CA VAL A 193 -15.36 5.88 -4.88
C VAL A 193 -14.64 6.50 -3.70
N TYR A 194 -13.49 7.10 -3.97
CA TYR A 194 -12.73 7.94 -3.07
C TYR A 194 -12.78 9.38 -3.58
N ARG A 195 -12.98 10.34 -2.66
CA ARG A 195 -13.00 11.77 -2.94
C ARG A 195 -12.05 12.48 -2.00
N GLY A 196 -11.03 13.13 -2.55
CA GLY A 196 -10.01 13.83 -1.79
C GLY A 196 -10.29 15.31 -1.67
N PHE A 197 -9.97 15.89 -0.51
CA PHE A 197 -10.16 17.30 -0.19
C PHE A 197 -8.95 17.81 0.58
N ARG A 198 -8.51 19.04 0.29
CA ARG A 198 -7.54 19.75 1.13
C ARG A 198 -8.28 20.73 2.04
N LEU A 199 -8.02 20.60 3.33
CA LEU A 199 -8.58 21.45 4.37
C LEU A 199 -7.81 22.78 4.46
N PRO A 200 -8.42 23.84 5.03
CA PRO A 200 -7.76 25.15 5.17
C PRO A 200 -6.45 25.15 5.98
N ASP A 201 -6.27 24.16 6.86
CA ASP A 201 -5.07 23.96 7.69
C ASP A 201 -3.99 23.13 6.97
N GLY A 202 -4.24 22.71 5.73
CA GLY A 202 -3.30 21.97 4.90
C GLY A 202 -3.46 20.45 4.94
N HIS A 203 -4.25 19.92 5.88
CA HIS A 203 -4.52 18.49 5.96
C HIS A 203 -5.29 17.95 4.75
N VAL A 204 -5.04 16.69 4.42
CA VAL A 204 -5.77 15.95 3.38
C VAL A 204 -6.83 15.08 4.04
N LEU A 205 -8.08 15.30 3.64
CA LEU A 205 -9.24 14.51 4.03
C LEU A 205 -9.69 13.68 2.83
N THR A 206 -9.95 12.40 3.03
CA THR A 206 -10.52 11.51 2.01
C THR A 206 -11.81 10.89 2.49
N LEU A 207 -12.85 11.00 1.67
CA LEU A 207 -14.13 10.33 1.84
C LEU A 207 -14.19 9.13 0.88
N GLN A 208 -14.34 7.94 1.43
CA GLN A 208 -14.69 6.73 0.68
C GLN A 208 -16.18 6.45 0.83
N GLU A 209 -16.79 6.06 -0.28
CA GLU A 209 -18.10 5.43 -0.29
C GLU A 209 -18.02 4.12 -1.06
N HIS A 210 -18.52 3.05 -0.45
CA HIS A 210 -18.67 1.75 -1.05
C HIS A 210 -20.14 1.34 -1.05
N ASP A 211 -20.72 1.21 -2.24
CA ASP A 211 -22.08 0.71 -2.42
C ASP A 211 -22.10 -0.81 -2.57
N MET A 212 -22.25 -1.47 -1.42
CA MET A 212 -22.34 -2.93 -1.32
C MET A 212 -23.65 -3.48 -1.91
N SER A 213 -24.60 -2.62 -2.26
CA SER A 213 -25.79 -3.04 -3.00
C SER A 213 -25.51 -3.26 -4.47
N ALA A 214 -24.60 -2.48 -5.06
CA ALA A 214 -24.25 -2.59 -6.48
C ALA A 214 -23.40 -3.84 -6.79
N ASP A 215 -22.43 -4.18 -5.92
CA ASP A 215 -21.56 -5.35 -6.11
C ASP A 215 -22.02 -6.60 -5.35
N GLY A 216 -23.03 -6.46 -4.49
CA GLY A 216 -23.60 -7.49 -3.62
C GLY A 216 -22.64 -8.09 -2.59
N VAL A 217 -21.59 -7.36 -2.21
CA VAL A 217 -20.85 -7.61 -0.97
C VAL A 217 -21.76 -7.33 0.24
N SER A 218 -21.39 -7.83 1.41
CA SER A 218 -21.97 -7.41 2.68
C SER A 218 -20.88 -7.13 3.69
N SER A 219 -21.07 -6.06 4.45
CA SER A 219 -20.31 -5.73 5.65
C SER A 219 -21.30 -5.23 6.69
N TRP A 220 -21.07 -5.59 7.94
CA TRP A 220 -21.84 -5.10 9.06
C TRP A 220 -20.93 -4.95 10.26
N ARG A 221 -21.34 -4.07 11.17
CA ARG A 221 -20.66 -3.82 12.43
C ARG A 221 -21.65 -4.12 13.53
N ASP A 222 -21.27 -4.99 14.47
CA ASP A 222 -22.08 -5.18 15.67
C ASP A 222 -22.01 -3.87 16.49
N PRO A 223 -23.15 -3.19 16.74
CA PRO A 223 -23.15 -1.93 17.48
C PRO A 223 -22.52 -2.03 18.88
N LYS A 224 -22.45 -3.24 19.47
CA LYS A 224 -21.82 -3.49 20.77
C LYS A 224 -20.30 -3.46 20.71
N ASP A 225 -19.72 -3.79 19.56
CA ASP A 225 -18.27 -3.84 19.34
C ASP A 225 -17.72 -2.49 18.85
N GLU A 226 -18.59 -1.50 18.67
CA GLU A 226 -18.25 -0.20 18.15
C GLU A 226 -18.41 0.90 19.21
N PRO A 227 -17.33 1.57 19.63
CA PRO A 227 -17.42 2.57 20.69
C PRO A 227 -17.96 3.92 20.20
N GLU A 228 -17.85 4.22 18.91
CA GLU A 228 -18.16 5.55 18.37
C GLU A 228 -19.55 5.61 17.73
N ARG A 229 -20.07 6.83 17.56
CA ARG A 229 -21.35 7.05 16.87
C ARG A 229 -21.25 8.18 15.85
N VAL A 230 -21.85 7.97 14.68
CA VAL A 230 -22.07 9.01 13.66
C VAL A 230 -23.57 9.04 13.36
N ASN A 231 -24.24 10.15 13.68
CA ASN A 231 -25.70 10.26 13.55
C ASN A 231 -26.46 9.08 14.19
N GLY A 232 -25.99 8.61 15.35
CA GLY A 232 -26.56 7.46 16.07
C GLY A 232 -26.20 6.08 15.52
N LEU A 233 -25.54 5.99 14.37
CA LEU A 233 -25.05 4.74 13.79
C LEU A 233 -23.73 4.30 14.44
N ALA A 234 -23.55 2.99 14.60
CA ALA A 234 -22.32 2.40 15.10
C ALA A 234 -21.13 2.72 14.17
N ALA A 235 -20.06 3.26 14.75
CA ALA A 235 -18.87 3.69 14.03
C ALA A 235 -17.58 3.27 14.75
N ARG A 236 -16.49 3.19 14.00
CA ARG A 236 -15.14 2.92 14.51
C ARG A 236 -14.20 4.03 14.10
N LEU A 237 -13.50 4.60 15.08
CA LEU A 237 -12.33 5.43 14.83
C LEU A 237 -11.07 4.60 15.10
N PHE A 238 -10.18 4.56 14.10
CA PHE A 238 -8.87 3.95 14.20
C PHE A 238 -7.81 5.01 13.93
N VAL A 239 -6.83 5.15 14.81
CA VAL A 239 -5.76 6.14 14.69
C VAL A 239 -4.44 5.41 14.58
N MET A 240 -3.67 5.72 13.55
CA MET A 240 -2.36 5.14 13.29
C MET A 240 -1.29 6.21 13.29
N GLU A 241 -0.14 5.93 13.89
CA GLU A 241 1.00 6.83 13.90
C GLU A 241 2.30 6.07 13.63
N ALA A 242 3.07 6.55 12.66
CA ALA A 242 4.41 6.05 12.38
C ALA A 242 5.46 6.74 13.27
N PRO A 243 6.65 6.14 13.48
CA PRO A 243 7.72 6.74 14.26
C PRO A 243 8.20 8.11 13.78
N SER A 244 7.96 8.45 12.51
CA SER A 244 8.25 9.77 11.93
C SER A 244 7.29 10.87 12.40
N GLY A 245 6.18 10.52 13.04
CA GLY A 245 5.07 11.42 13.37
C GLY A 245 4.01 11.53 12.29
N ALA A 246 4.22 10.91 11.11
CA ALA A 246 3.16 10.77 10.11
C ALA A 246 2.02 9.93 10.68
N ALA A 247 0.78 10.35 10.48
CA ALA A 247 -0.37 9.71 11.09
C ALA A 247 -1.60 9.73 10.17
N VAL A 248 -2.51 8.80 10.41
CA VAL A 248 -3.83 8.76 9.78
C VAL A 248 -4.86 8.44 10.84
N SER A 249 -5.92 9.24 10.89
CA SER A 249 -7.11 8.97 11.67
C SER A 249 -8.25 8.59 10.75
N HIS A 250 -8.78 7.38 10.90
CA HIS A 250 -9.74 6.73 10.01
C HIS A 250 -11.03 6.42 10.76
N LEU A 251 -12.11 7.12 10.39
CA LEU A 251 -13.46 6.93 10.91
C LEU A 251 -14.29 6.16 9.88
N SER A 252 -14.96 5.09 10.30
CA SER A 252 -15.76 4.26 9.39
C SER A 252 -17.08 3.82 10.03
N TRP A 253 -18.14 3.74 9.23
CA TRP A 253 -19.47 3.32 9.64
C TRP A 253 -20.26 2.77 8.46
N VAL A 254 -21.35 2.07 8.75
CA VAL A 254 -22.25 1.51 7.72
C VAL A 254 -23.63 2.14 7.86
N GLN A 255 -24.18 2.66 6.76
CA GLN A 255 -25.55 3.15 6.67
C GLN A 255 -26.32 2.36 5.61
N GLY A 256 -27.25 1.50 6.05
CA GLY A 256 -27.95 0.59 5.14
C GLY A 256 -26.96 -0.36 4.45
N ARG A 257 -26.79 -0.21 3.13
CA ARG A 257 -25.81 -0.97 2.31
C ARG A 257 -24.64 -0.12 1.82
N ARG A 258 -24.36 1.00 2.50
CA ARG A 258 -23.25 1.90 2.21
C ARG A 258 -22.21 1.81 3.30
N ASP A 259 -21.03 1.31 2.97
CA ASP A 259 -19.85 1.45 3.83
C ASP A 259 -19.21 2.81 3.53
N ILE A 260 -19.11 3.64 4.56
CA ILE A 260 -18.64 5.01 4.44
C ILE A 260 -17.43 5.15 5.37
N GLN A 261 -16.37 5.72 4.82
CA GLN A 261 -15.14 5.93 5.55
C GLN A 261 -14.63 7.34 5.31
N LEU A 262 -14.08 7.94 6.36
CA LEU A 262 -13.51 9.27 6.33
C LEU A 262 -12.16 9.21 7.03
N TRP A 263 -11.09 9.62 6.36
CA TRP A 263 -9.79 9.72 7.03
C TRP A 263 -9.06 11.01 6.73
N ILE A 264 -8.26 11.42 7.70
CA ILE A 264 -7.43 12.61 7.68
C ILE A 264 -5.98 12.22 7.99
N ASP A 265 -5.02 12.87 7.33
CA ASP A 265 -3.57 12.70 7.50
C ASP A 265 -3.04 13.37 8.79
N ALA A 266 -3.69 13.09 9.91
CA ALA A 266 -3.38 13.65 11.22
C ALA A 266 -3.65 12.63 12.34
N ASN A 267 -3.04 12.87 13.51
CA ASN A 267 -3.34 12.13 14.73
C ASN A 267 -4.39 12.89 15.57
N VAL A 268 -5.67 12.51 15.44
CA VAL A 268 -6.78 13.21 16.14
C VAL A 268 -6.78 13.02 17.66
N VAL A 269 -5.90 12.19 18.21
CA VAL A 269 -5.69 12.05 19.66
C VAL A 269 -4.72 13.12 20.17
N ARG A 270 -3.73 13.49 19.35
CA ARG A 270 -2.73 14.53 19.68
C ARG A 270 -3.17 15.92 19.25
N GLU A 271 -4.00 16.00 18.22
CA GLU A 271 -4.46 17.25 17.62
C GLU A 271 -5.96 17.45 17.86
N PRO A 272 -6.45 18.69 17.99
CA PRO A 272 -7.87 19.00 18.26
C PRO A 272 -8.77 18.83 17.02
N LEU A 273 -8.56 17.75 16.26
CA LEU A 273 -9.26 17.48 15.00
C LEU A 273 -10.35 16.41 15.13
N ARG A 274 -10.43 15.70 16.25
CA ARG A 274 -11.41 14.63 16.47
C ARG A 274 -12.84 15.13 16.30
N GLU A 275 -13.23 16.18 17.02
CA GLU A 275 -14.59 16.72 16.95
C GLU A 275 -14.94 17.19 15.55
N ARG A 276 -13.98 17.81 14.85
CA ARG A 276 -14.14 18.24 13.46
C ARG A 276 -14.36 17.05 12.52
N LEU A 277 -13.60 15.97 12.67
CA LEU A 277 -13.76 14.75 11.87
C LEU A 277 -15.16 14.15 12.06
N PHE A 278 -15.63 14.07 13.30
CA PHE A 278 -16.98 13.60 13.62
C PHE A 278 -18.08 14.53 13.12
N ALA A 279 -17.90 15.85 13.24
CA ALA A 279 -18.84 16.84 12.71
C ALA A 279 -18.95 16.75 11.18
N LEU A 280 -17.83 16.52 10.47
CA LEU A 280 -17.83 16.28 9.04
C LEU A 280 -18.58 15.00 8.68
N ALA A 281 -18.31 13.89 9.37
CA ALA A 281 -19.04 12.65 9.18
C ALA A 281 -20.55 12.82 9.43
N ALA A 282 -20.93 13.52 10.49
CA ALA A 282 -22.32 13.80 10.85
C ALA A 282 -23.03 14.72 9.85
N SER A 283 -22.29 15.58 9.15
CA SER A 283 -22.84 16.51 8.14
C SER A 283 -23.25 15.84 6.82
N LEU A 284 -22.87 14.58 6.61
CA LEU A 284 -23.19 13.86 5.37
C LEU A 284 -24.70 13.56 5.30
N PRO A 285 -25.35 13.85 4.16
CA PRO A 285 -26.71 13.39 3.90
C PRO A 285 -26.81 11.87 3.98
N ALA A 286 -28.03 11.37 4.20
CA ALA A 286 -28.29 9.95 4.19
C ALA A 286 -27.89 9.33 2.85
N ALA A 287 -27.09 8.28 2.90
CA ALA A 287 -26.65 7.57 1.71
C ALA A 287 -27.78 6.68 1.19
N VAL A 288 -28.07 6.78 -0.12
CA VAL A 288 -29.08 5.97 -0.80
C VAL A 288 -28.36 4.83 -1.54
N PRO A 289 -28.60 3.55 -1.18
CA PRO A 289 -28.02 2.43 -1.90
C PRO A 289 -28.58 2.34 -3.33
N ALA A 290 -27.77 1.88 -4.28
CA ALA A 290 -28.21 1.63 -5.66
C ALA A 290 -29.40 0.66 -5.73
N CYS A 291 -29.44 -0.34 -4.85
CA CYS A 291 -30.51 -1.35 -4.78
C CYS A 291 -31.18 -1.34 -3.39
N PRO A 292 -32.10 -0.39 -3.14
CA PRO A 292 -32.72 -0.22 -1.82
C PRO A 292 -33.64 -1.37 -1.43
N ASN A 293 -34.17 -2.11 -2.40
CA ASN A 293 -35.14 -3.20 -2.17
C ASN A 293 -34.49 -4.59 -2.07
N GLU A 294 -33.19 -4.72 -2.36
CA GLU A 294 -32.52 -6.01 -2.35
C GLU A 294 -32.18 -6.42 -0.92
N ARG A 295 -32.59 -7.64 -0.54
CA ARG A 295 -32.28 -8.22 0.77
C ARG A 295 -30.76 -8.25 0.99
N PRO A 296 -30.23 -7.64 2.07
CA PRO A 296 -28.80 -7.67 2.33
C PRO A 296 -28.32 -9.11 2.51
N PRO A 297 -27.13 -9.47 1.97
CA PRO A 297 -26.54 -10.77 2.25
C PRO A 297 -26.30 -10.95 3.75
N LYS A 298 -26.19 -12.20 4.21
CA LYS A 298 -25.86 -12.48 5.61
C LYS A 298 -24.56 -11.75 5.98
N PRO A 299 -24.54 -10.97 7.07
CA PRO A 299 -23.39 -10.16 7.43
C PRO A 299 -22.18 -11.02 7.79
N TRP A 300 -20.99 -10.52 7.48
CA TRP A 300 -19.76 -11.08 8.01
C TRP A 300 -19.61 -10.62 9.46
N ARG A 301 -19.34 -11.55 10.37
CA ARG A 301 -19.03 -11.23 11.76
C ARG A 301 -17.54 -10.99 11.89
N PHE A 302 -17.15 -10.01 12.69
CA PHE A 302 -15.76 -9.73 13.03
C PHE A 302 -15.56 -9.93 14.54
N ASP A 303 -14.40 -10.43 14.95
CA ASP A 303 -14.03 -10.52 16.36
C ASP A 303 -13.59 -9.14 16.90
N ALA A 304 -13.30 -9.08 18.21
CA ALA A 304 -12.83 -7.86 18.87
C ALA A 304 -11.53 -7.28 18.26
N ASN A 305 -10.80 -8.07 17.47
CA ASN A 305 -9.56 -7.68 16.80
C ASN A 305 -9.80 -7.32 15.32
N GLY A 306 -11.06 -7.26 14.87
CA GLY A 306 -11.43 -6.95 13.49
C GLY A 306 -11.16 -8.09 12.51
N ARG A 307 -10.95 -9.32 12.95
CA ARG A 307 -10.79 -10.48 12.07
C ARG A 307 -12.13 -11.09 11.75
N ARG A 308 -12.34 -11.51 10.51
CA ARG A 308 -13.57 -12.21 10.10
C ARG A 308 -13.70 -13.51 10.91
N ILE A 309 -14.83 -13.68 11.58
CA ILE A 309 -15.24 -14.94 12.16
C ILE A 309 -15.79 -15.79 11.01
N GLU A 310 -15.09 -16.87 10.66
CA GLU A 310 -15.59 -17.85 9.72
C GLU A 310 -16.78 -18.58 10.36
N GLU A 311 -17.99 -18.26 9.93
CA GLU A 311 -19.14 -19.11 10.23
C GLU A 311 -19.05 -20.37 9.36
N PRO A 312 -19.34 -21.56 9.91
CA PRO A 312 -19.35 -22.79 9.12
C PRO A 312 -20.30 -22.61 7.93
N MET A 313 -19.81 -22.88 6.72
CA MET A 313 -20.66 -22.88 5.53
C MET A 313 -21.85 -23.83 5.80
N PRO A 314 -23.09 -23.41 5.50
CA PRO A 314 -24.22 -24.32 5.61
C PRO A 314 -23.96 -25.53 4.72
N ALA A 315 -24.13 -26.74 5.27
CA ALA A 315 -23.84 -28.00 4.59
C ALA A 315 -24.66 -28.21 3.30
N MET A 316 -25.75 -27.45 3.14
CA MET A 316 -26.50 -27.32 1.90
C MET A 316 -26.84 -25.85 1.66
N MET A 317 -26.44 -25.33 0.50
CA MET A 317 -26.95 -24.07 -0.03
C MET A 317 -28.41 -24.26 -0.42
N SER A 318 -29.29 -23.31 -0.06
CA SER A 318 -30.67 -23.37 -0.54
C SER A 318 -30.74 -23.02 -2.04
N GLN A 319 -31.80 -23.46 -2.72
CA GLN A 319 -32.03 -23.07 -4.13
C GLN A 319 -32.07 -21.54 -4.28
N ALA A 320 -32.62 -20.83 -3.29
CA ALA A 320 -32.62 -19.36 -3.26
C ALA A 320 -31.20 -18.77 -3.16
N ASP A 321 -30.27 -19.43 -2.47
CA ASP A 321 -28.86 -19.02 -2.43
C ASP A 321 -28.15 -19.29 -3.76
N PHE A 322 -28.51 -20.37 -4.46
CA PHE A 322 -27.97 -20.72 -5.77
C PHE A 322 -28.47 -19.77 -6.87
N ASP A 323 -29.77 -19.46 -6.88
CA ASP A 323 -30.39 -18.51 -7.80
C ASP A 323 -29.84 -17.08 -7.55
N ALA A 324 -29.55 -16.73 -6.28
CA ALA A 324 -28.91 -15.47 -5.91
C ALA A 324 -27.44 -15.33 -6.35
N LEU A 325 -26.77 -16.44 -6.70
CA LEU A 325 -25.41 -16.47 -7.22
C LEU A 325 -25.33 -16.42 -8.75
N SER A 326 -26.43 -16.70 -9.45
CA SER A 326 -26.45 -16.92 -10.92
C SER A 326 -27.14 -15.80 -11.71
N ALA A 327 -27.75 -14.80 -11.06
CA ALA A 327 -28.39 -13.66 -11.75
C ALA A 327 -27.39 -12.58 -12.22
N PRO A 328 -27.54 -12.02 -13.44
CA PRO A 328 -26.74 -10.89 -13.91
C PRO A 328 -27.18 -9.59 -13.23
N ARG A 329 -26.29 -8.93 -12.47
CA ARG A 329 -26.62 -7.78 -11.61
C ARG A 329 -26.56 -6.45 -12.35
N PRO A 330 -27.47 -5.52 -11.99
CA PRO A 330 -27.08 -4.41 -11.13
C PRO A 330 -27.98 -4.21 -9.91
N CYS A 331 -29.14 -4.86 -9.84
CA CYS A 331 -29.97 -5.07 -8.66
C CYS A 331 -30.68 -6.41 -8.88
N LYS A 332 -30.66 -7.30 -7.89
CA LYS A 332 -31.30 -8.63 -8.02
C LYS A 332 -32.82 -8.55 -8.16
#